data_AF-A0A2G0CAN9-F1
#
_entry.id   AF-A0A2G0CAN9-F1
#
_cell.length_a   1.000
_cell.length_b   1.000
_cell.length_c   1.000
_cell.angle_alpha   90.00
_cell.angle_beta   90.00
_cell.angle_gamma   90.00
#
_symmetry.space_group_name_H-M   'P 1'
#
loop_
_entity.id
_entity.type
_entity.pdbx_description
1 polymer ?
#
loop_
_entity_poly.entity_id
_entity_poly.type
_entity_poly.pdbx_seq_one_letter_code
_entity_poly.pdbx_strand_id
1 'polypeptide(L)'
;DYSFALNVTSQGAVEVRFLLNGANANTSTRGKAIVEGQWHHIAATYDGSTVALYLDGTLVTTSNRTGALLNTTNMKLGIGNRPEGATPDHPFDGMIDELRVYDRSLSGSEVNNLTTTEAYRQLPVTFTSFQATPAFSGVELYWTVEDQRDNAGFAVERATGNAGVFTEVGFVAAHAHGDYSYTDYSAPAEATLYYRLRQVDHDGSEMYSSLVTVAPQQRNELTVFPNPASASVTVSGSGAYVILDGFGRRVASGTVVGQERVAVADLPAGTYTLMVNQQATRFVKQ
;
A
#
# COMPACT_ATOMS: atom_id res chain seq x y z
N ASP A 1 -24.07 9.97 31.17
CA ASP A 1 -23.83 11.36 30.70
C ASP A 1 -22.36 11.61 30.44
N TYR A 2 -22.08 12.58 29.56
CA TYR A 2 -20.73 13.06 29.19
C TYR A 2 -20.68 14.58 29.31
N SER A 3 -19.55 15.16 29.74
CA SER A 3 -19.40 16.63 29.79
C SER A 3 -19.11 17.19 28.40
N PHE A 4 -18.51 16.36 27.55
CA PHE A 4 -18.21 16.66 26.16
C PHE A 4 -18.26 15.40 25.32
N ALA A 5 -18.47 15.56 24.02
CA ALA A 5 -18.31 14.50 23.03
C ALA A 5 -17.73 15.10 21.75
N LEU A 6 -16.81 14.38 21.13
CA LEU A 6 -16.31 14.66 19.79
C LEU A 6 -16.68 13.46 18.91
N ASN A 7 -17.36 13.72 17.81
CA ASN A 7 -17.89 12.68 16.94
C ASN A 7 -17.90 13.08 15.47
N VAL A 8 -17.96 12.08 14.59
CA VAL A 8 -18.26 12.25 13.16
C VAL A 8 -19.70 11.80 12.93
N THR A 9 -20.49 12.64 12.25
CA THR A 9 -21.90 12.34 11.97
C THR A 9 -22.03 11.33 10.82
N SER A 10 -23.22 10.77 10.62
CA SER A 10 -23.51 9.88 9.49
C SER A 10 -23.34 10.51 8.09
N GLN A 11 -23.15 11.83 8.02
CA GLN A 11 -22.83 12.57 6.79
C GLN A 11 -21.37 13.01 6.73
N GLY A 12 -20.49 12.45 7.57
CA GLY A 12 -19.06 12.75 7.61
C GLY A 12 -18.69 14.06 8.32
N ALA A 13 -19.66 14.88 8.75
CA ALA A 13 -19.35 16.14 9.43
C ALA A 13 -18.74 15.93 10.82
N VAL A 14 -17.66 16.64 11.13
CA VAL A 14 -17.14 16.74 12.50
C VAL A 14 -18.09 17.52 13.39
N GLU A 15 -18.36 17.01 14.58
CA GLU A 15 -19.25 17.62 15.55
C GLU A 15 -18.67 17.49 16.96
N VAL A 16 -18.67 18.60 17.69
CA VAL A 16 -18.37 18.60 19.12
C VAL A 16 -19.60 19.02 19.90
N ARG A 17 -19.79 18.40 21.06
CA ARG A 17 -20.80 18.74 22.05
C ARG A 17 -20.13 19.07 23.36
N PHE A 18 -20.54 20.16 23.98
CA PHE A 18 -20.24 20.47 25.39
C PHE A 18 -21.57 20.61 26.14
N LEU A 19 -21.66 19.93 27.29
CA LEU A 19 -22.79 20.06 28.22
C LEU A 19 -22.42 21.08 29.28
N LEU A 20 -23.25 22.09 29.44
CA LEU A 20 -23.06 23.17 30.43
C LEU A 20 -24.08 23.05 31.57
N ASN A 21 -23.77 23.64 32.73
CA ASN A 21 -24.72 23.71 33.85
C ASN A 21 -25.95 24.59 33.49
N GLY A 22 -27.17 24.05 33.68
CA GLY A 22 -28.44 24.73 33.41
C GLY A 22 -29.37 23.93 32.48
N ALA A 23 -30.69 24.15 32.58
CA ALA A 23 -31.68 23.38 31.82
C ALA A 23 -31.53 23.60 30.29
N ASN A 24 -31.29 22.52 29.55
CA ASN A 24 -31.17 22.40 28.07
C ASN A 24 -29.83 22.80 27.40
N ALA A 25 -28.68 22.65 28.05
CA ALA A 25 -27.39 23.01 27.45
C ALA A 25 -26.71 21.90 26.60
N ASN A 26 -27.44 21.24 25.69
CA ASN A 26 -26.81 20.42 24.65
C ASN A 26 -26.35 21.34 23.52
N THR A 27 -25.10 21.76 23.56
CA THR A 27 -24.56 22.65 22.52
C THR A 27 -23.81 21.82 21.49
N SER A 28 -24.43 21.56 20.34
CA SER A 28 -23.72 20.98 19.19
C SER A 28 -23.10 22.11 18.37
N THR A 29 -21.81 21.96 18.07
CA THR A 29 -21.09 22.77 17.10
C THR A 29 -20.59 21.85 16.00
N ARG A 30 -21.06 22.05 14.78
CA ARG A 30 -20.77 21.18 13.64
C ARG A 30 -19.94 21.91 12.58
N GLY A 31 -18.88 21.26 12.14
CA GLY A 31 -17.98 21.75 11.10
C GLY A 31 -18.23 21.09 9.75
N LYS A 32 -17.17 21.07 8.93
CA LYS A 32 -17.15 20.47 7.59
C LYS A 32 -17.16 18.93 7.64
N ALA A 33 -17.60 18.30 6.56
CA ALA A 33 -17.38 16.87 6.32
C ALA A 33 -15.89 16.54 6.14
N ILE A 34 -15.46 15.40 6.70
CA ILE A 34 -14.17 14.79 6.43
C ILE A 34 -14.17 14.04 5.09
N VAL A 35 -12.98 13.63 4.64
CA VAL A 35 -12.84 12.67 3.55
C VAL A 35 -12.70 11.28 4.15
N GLU A 36 -13.63 10.38 3.84
CA GLU A 36 -13.59 9.02 4.39
C GLU A 36 -12.38 8.23 3.89
N GLY A 37 -11.86 7.34 4.73
CA GLY A 37 -10.69 6.52 4.44
C GLY A 37 -9.35 7.26 4.51
N GLN A 38 -9.32 8.51 4.96
CA GLN A 38 -8.11 9.30 5.18
C GLN A 38 -7.94 9.62 6.67
N TRP A 39 -6.69 9.74 7.11
CA TRP A 39 -6.38 10.26 8.43
C TRP A 39 -6.69 11.76 8.50
N HIS A 40 -7.36 12.16 9.57
CA HIS A 40 -7.70 13.55 9.85
C HIS A 40 -7.35 13.89 11.29
N HIS A 41 -6.78 15.09 11.49
CA HIS A 41 -6.66 15.64 12.84
C HIS A 41 -7.91 16.44 13.17
N ILE A 42 -8.63 16.02 14.22
CA ILE A 42 -9.84 16.70 14.67
C ILE A 42 -9.60 17.18 16.09
N ALA A 43 -9.79 18.48 16.32
CA ALA A 43 -9.65 19.07 17.65
C ALA A 43 -10.80 20.02 17.95
N ALA A 44 -11.20 20.08 19.22
CA ALA A 44 -12.16 21.06 19.70
C ALA A 44 -11.63 21.72 20.97
N THR A 45 -11.88 23.02 21.12
CA THR A 45 -11.51 23.79 22.31
C THR A 45 -12.72 24.51 22.89
N TYR A 46 -12.69 24.70 24.21
CA TYR A 46 -13.71 25.46 24.94
C TYR A 46 -13.04 26.33 26.00
N ASP A 47 -13.25 27.64 25.92
CA ASP A 47 -12.65 28.62 26.84
C ASP A 47 -13.60 29.09 27.97
N GLY A 48 -14.77 28.45 28.10
CA GLY A 48 -15.83 28.86 29.01
C GLY A 48 -16.85 29.84 28.39
N SER A 49 -16.56 30.33 27.18
CA SER A 49 -17.41 31.27 26.44
C SER A 49 -17.60 30.93 24.97
N THR A 50 -16.62 30.28 24.34
CA THR A 50 -16.60 29.97 22.92
C THR A 50 -16.12 28.55 22.70
N VAL A 51 -16.85 27.82 21.88
CA VAL A 51 -16.45 26.52 21.32
C VAL A 51 -15.81 26.77 19.97
N ALA A 52 -14.62 26.22 19.73
CA ALA A 52 -13.96 26.21 18.44
C ALA A 52 -13.71 24.77 17.97
N LEU A 53 -13.96 24.49 16.70
CA LEU A 53 -13.73 23.19 16.09
C LEU A 53 -12.72 23.34 14.95
N TYR A 54 -11.76 22.43 14.92
CA TYR A 54 -10.65 22.41 13.99
C TYR A 54 -10.62 21.08 13.24
N LEU A 55 -10.29 21.15 11.95
CA LEU A 55 -10.02 20.00 11.09
C LEU A 55 -8.67 20.24 10.41
N ASP A 56 -7.78 19.26 10.49
CA ASP A 56 -6.42 19.30 9.92
C ASP A 56 -5.68 20.57 10.32
N GLY A 57 -5.81 20.93 11.60
CA GLY A 57 -5.12 22.07 12.23
C GLY A 57 -5.70 23.43 11.86
N THR A 58 -6.77 23.47 11.07
CA THR A 58 -7.43 24.71 10.61
C THR A 58 -8.78 24.88 11.29
N LEU A 59 -9.09 26.10 11.74
CA LEU A 59 -10.39 26.43 12.34
C LEU A 59 -11.51 26.28 11.29
N VAL A 60 -12.49 25.41 11.57
CA VAL A 60 -13.62 25.17 10.66
C VAL A 60 -14.91 25.86 11.10
N THR A 61 -15.12 26.04 12.41
CA THR A 61 -16.30 26.73 12.93
C THR A 61 -16.12 27.15 14.39
N THR A 62 -16.92 28.12 14.83
CA THR A 62 -17.01 28.57 16.22
C THR A 62 -18.46 28.76 16.63
N SER A 63 -18.76 28.57 17.91
CA SER A 63 -20.04 29.00 18.49
C SER A 63 -19.85 29.65 19.86
N ASN A 64 -20.62 30.70 20.12
CA ASN A 64 -20.60 31.40 21.41
C ASN A 64 -21.52 30.70 22.40
N ARG A 65 -20.94 30.12 23.45
CA ARG A 65 -21.59 29.33 24.50
C ARG A 65 -20.94 29.61 25.86
N THR A 66 -21.57 30.45 26.67
CA THR A 66 -21.03 30.78 28.00
C THR A 66 -21.59 29.86 29.08
N GLY A 67 -20.71 29.31 29.91
CA GLY A 67 -21.10 28.50 31.05
C GLY A 67 -19.98 27.63 31.60
N ALA A 68 -20.20 27.08 32.79
CA ALA A 68 -19.34 26.03 33.32
C ALA A 68 -19.75 24.68 32.72
N LEU A 69 -18.76 23.84 32.39
CA LEU A 69 -19.00 22.46 31.99
C LEU A 69 -19.77 21.72 33.10
N LEU A 70 -20.75 20.91 32.69
CA LEU A 70 -21.42 19.97 33.58
C LEU A 70 -20.39 18.96 34.07
N ASN A 71 -20.17 18.92 35.38
CA ASN A 71 -19.25 18.01 36.02
C ASN A 71 -19.97 17.28 37.15
N THR A 72 -20.46 16.08 36.87
CA THR A 72 -21.10 15.22 37.87
C THR A 72 -20.13 14.13 38.31
N THR A 73 -20.26 13.66 39.55
CA THR A 73 -19.47 12.53 40.04
C THR A 73 -19.84 11.27 39.25
N ASN A 74 -18.85 10.60 38.64
CA ASN A 74 -18.94 9.33 37.88
C ASN A 74 -19.13 9.41 36.35
N MET A 75 -18.72 10.50 35.68
CA MET A 75 -18.68 10.53 34.21
C MET A 75 -17.48 9.71 33.70
N LYS A 76 -17.75 8.63 32.95
CA LYS A 76 -16.73 7.78 32.33
C LYS A 76 -16.31 8.37 30.97
N LEU A 77 -15.03 8.24 30.61
CA LEU A 77 -14.56 8.53 29.25
C LEU A 77 -14.80 7.31 28.35
N GLY A 78 -15.42 7.52 27.19
CA GLY A 78 -15.56 6.51 26.15
C GLY A 78 -14.77 6.91 24.91
N ILE A 79 -14.04 5.95 24.33
CA ILE A 79 -13.31 6.10 23.07
C ILE A 79 -13.89 5.08 22.09
N GLY A 80 -14.17 5.50 20.86
CA GLY A 80 -14.78 4.65 19.83
C GLY A 80 -16.27 4.33 20.06
N ASN A 81 -16.81 4.57 21.25
CA ASN A 81 -18.24 4.48 21.54
C ASN A 81 -18.56 5.26 22.83
N ARG A 82 -19.86 5.49 23.10
CA ARG A 82 -20.31 5.98 24.39
C ARG A 82 -19.93 5.00 25.52
N PRO A 83 -19.58 5.51 26.71
CA PRO A 83 -19.21 4.66 27.85
C PRO A 83 -20.37 3.76 28.31
N GLU A 84 -20.01 2.64 28.94
CA GLU A 84 -20.89 1.56 29.44
C GLU A 84 -22.16 2.05 30.17
N GLY A 85 -23.31 1.43 29.85
CA GLY A 85 -24.63 1.72 30.44
C GLY A 85 -25.58 2.47 29.50
N ALA A 86 -25.09 2.99 28.38
CA ALA A 86 -25.91 3.44 27.26
C ALA A 86 -26.07 2.30 26.23
N THR A 87 -27.27 2.12 25.66
CA THR A 87 -27.42 1.30 24.44
C THR A 87 -26.43 1.80 23.38
N PRO A 88 -25.70 0.91 22.68
CA PRO A 88 -24.81 1.34 21.59
C PRO A 88 -25.59 2.21 20.60
N ASP A 89 -25.21 3.48 20.54
CA ASP A 89 -25.92 4.53 19.80
C ASP A 89 -24.85 5.28 18.99
N HIS A 90 -24.42 4.63 17.90
CA HIS A 90 -23.38 5.06 16.95
C HIS A 90 -21.92 4.73 17.34
N PRO A 91 -21.47 3.46 17.23
CA PRO A 91 -20.04 3.13 17.34
C PRO A 91 -19.25 3.83 16.22
N PHE A 92 -18.02 4.27 16.54
CA PHE A 92 -17.10 4.78 15.55
C PHE A 92 -16.51 3.62 14.75
N ASP A 93 -16.63 3.69 13.43
CA ASP A 93 -16.05 2.74 12.48
C ASP A 93 -14.84 3.39 11.83
N GLY A 94 -13.67 3.18 12.41
CA GLY A 94 -12.41 3.78 11.97
C GLY A 94 -11.28 3.59 12.96
N MET A 95 -10.11 4.12 12.62
CA MET A 95 -8.91 4.12 13.46
C MET A 95 -8.83 5.44 14.25
N ILE A 96 -8.33 5.38 15.49
CA ILE A 96 -8.08 6.53 16.35
C ILE A 96 -6.64 6.43 16.81
N ASP A 97 -5.90 7.53 16.71
CA ASP A 97 -4.55 7.63 17.25
C ASP A 97 -4.30 9.03 17.84
N GLU A 98 -3.25 9.14 18.66
CA GLU A 98 -2.75 10.39 19.24
C GLU A 98 -3.80 11.19 20.04
N LEU A 99 -4.64 10.47 20.79
CA LEU A 99 -5.68 11.04 21.63
C LEU A 99 -5.07 11.88 22.77
N ARG A 100 -5.45 13.17 22.82
CA ARG A 100 -5.04 14.09 23.87
C ARG A 100 -6.24 14.85 24.44
N VAL A 101 -6.22 15.07 25.76
CA VAL A 101 -7.20 15.89 26.48
C VAL A 101 -6.44 16.89 27.33
N TYR A 102 -6.81 18.17 27.25
CA TYR A 102 -6.18 19.25 27.98
C TYR A 102 -7.18 19.85 28.97
N ASP A 103 -6.67 20.32 30.11
CA ASP A 103 -7.43 21.03 31.14
C ASP A 103 -7.57 22.55 30.86
N ARG A 104 -7.11 22.98 29.69
CA ARG A 104 -7.18 24.36 29.21
C ARG A 104 -7.60 24.42 27.74
N SER A 105 -8.15 25.56 27.34
CA SER A 105 -8.34 25.86 25.93
C SER A 105 -6.99 26.08 25.25
N LEU A 106 -6.76 25.40 24.12
CA LEU A 106 -5.62 25.65 23.25
C LEU A 106 -5.94 26.80 22.29
N SER A 107 -4.93 27.61 21.97
CA SER A 107 -5.00 28.58 20.88
C SER A 107 -5.00 27.88 19.52
N GLY A 108 -5.49 28.56 18.48
CA GLY A 108 -5.46 28.02 17.11
C GLY A 108 -4.05 27.66 16.63
N SER A 109 -3.02 28.42 17.03
CA SER A 109 -1.62 28.10 16.75
C SER A 109 -1.13 26.85 17.48
N GLU A 110 -1.54 26.64 18.74
CA GLU A 110 -1.20 25.41 19.46
C GLU A 110 -1.87 24.19 18.81
N VAL A 111 -3.13 24.32 18.41
CA VAL A 111 -3.86 23.25 17.69
C VAL A 111 -3.21 22.97 16.33
N ASN A 112 -2.82 24.00 15.60
CA ASN A 112 -2.07 23.84 14.35
C ASN A 112 -0.71 23.17 14.60
N ASN A 113 -0.01 23.57 15.64
CA ASN A 113 1.26 22.95 16.00
C ASN A 113 1.10 21.47 16.33
N LEU A 114 -0.01 21.05 16.95
CA LEU A 114 -0.31 19.62 17.12
C LEU A 114 -0.20 18.92 15.77
N THR A 115 -0.82 19.38 14.70
CA THR A 115 -0.69 18.76 13.35
C THR A 115 0.72 18.75 12.74
N THR A 116 1.67 19.47 13.32
CA THR A 116 3.05 19.62 12.80
C THR A 116 4.12 19.13 13.78
N THR A 117 3.74 18.70 14.98
CA THR A 117 4.67 18.15 15.99
C THR A 117 5.16 16.79 15.46
N GLU A 118 6.40 16.38 15.72
CA GLU A 118 7.02 15.20 15.07
C GLU A 118 6.21 13.89 15.16
N ALA A 119 5.27 13.75 16.10
CA ALA A 119 4.28 12.67 16.14
C ALA A 119 3.30 12.62 14.94
N TYR A 120 3.18 13.70 14.15
CA TYR A 120 2.37 13.77 12.92
C TYR A 120 3.22 13.71 11.65
N ARG A 121 4.55 13.57 11.78
CA ARG A 121 5.42 13.19 10.65
C ARG A 121 5.39 11.69 10.34
N GLN A 122 4.64 10.92 11.11
CA GLN A 122 4.33 9.51 10.86
C GLN A 122 2.89 9.33 10.32
N LEU A 123 2.32 10.35 9.68
CA LEU A 123 1.19 10.13 8.77
C LEU A 123 1.70 9.39 7.52
N PRO A 124 0.88 8.53 6.89
CA PRO A 124 1.26 7.58 5.85
C PRO A 124 2.35 8.07 4.92
N VAL A 125 3.38 7.26 4.72
CA VAL A 125 4.01 7.27 3.41
C VAL A 125 2.92 6.98 2.39
N THR A 126 2.47 8.04 1.70
CA THR A 126 1.54 7.89 0.60
C THR A 126 2.36 7.33 -0.54
N PHE A 127 2.12 6.06 -0.88
CA PHE A 127 2.63 5.49 -2.12
C PHE A 127 2.13 6.37 -3.26
N THR A 128 3.02 7.16 -3.87
CA THR A 128 2.66 8.00 -5.02
C THR A 128 2.38 7.11 -6.23
N SER A 129 3.05 5.96 -6.30
CA SER A 129 2.77 4.91 -7.28
C SER A 129 3.21 3.54 -6.77
N PHE A 130 2.48 2.50 -7.18
CA PHE A 130 2.94 1.12 -7.12
C PHE A 130 2.44 0.41 -8.38
N GLN A 131 3.36 -0.23 -9.11
CA GLN A 131 3.10 -0.91 -10.36
C GLN A 131 3.79 -2.27 -10.37
N ALA A 132 3.16 -3.24 -11.01
CA ALA A 132 3.74 -4.55 -11.27
C ALA A 132 3.55 -4.89 -12.75
N THR A 133 4.67 -5.12 -13.45
CA THR A 133 4.69 -5.41 -14.88
C THR A 133 5.28 -6.80 -15.10
N PRO A 134 4.64 -7.65 -15.91
CA PRO A 134 5.26 -8.89 -16.35
C PRO A 134 6.63 -8.68 -16.96
N ALA A 135 7.60 -9.47 -16.53
CA ALA A 135 8.94 -9.48 -17.10
C ALA A 135 9.33 -10.91 -17.53
N PHE A 136 10.33 -11.03 -18.40
CA PHE A 136 10.74 -12.33 -18.92
C PHE A 136 11.18 -13.29 -17.80
N SER A 137 11.79 -12.76 -16.73
CA SER A 137 12.32 -13.53 -15.61
C SER A 137 11.38 -13.59 -14.40
N GLY A 138 10.17 -13.04 -14.46
CA GLY A 138 9.33 -12.89 -13.26
C GLY A 138 8.25 -11.81 -13.41
N VAL A 139 8.02 -11.09 -12.32
CA VAL A 139 7.27 -9.82 -12.34
C VAL A 139 8.18 -8.73 -11.80
N GLU A 140 8.28 -7.64 -12.52
CA GLU A 140 9.01 -6.44 -12.10
C GLU A 140 8.04 -5.50 -11.39
N LEU A 141 8.40 -5.11 -10.17
CA LEU A 141 7.65 -4.21 -9.33
C LEU A 141 8.42 -2.91 -9.19
N TYR A 142 7.69 -1.79 -9.25
CA TYR A 142 8.25 -0.45 -9.13
C TYR A 142 7.30 0.42 -8.30
N TRP A 143 7.86 1.22 -7.38
CA TRP A 143 7.08 2.15 -6.57
C TRP A 143 7.83 3.41 -6.20
N THR A 144 7.04 4.45 -5.91
CA THR A 144 7.52 5.76 -5.47
C THR A 144 6.77 6.19 -4.22
N VAL A 145 7.41 6.98 -3.38
CA VAL A 145 6.91 7.41 -2.07
C VAL A 145 7.18 8.90 -1.86
N GLU A 146 6.25 9.61 -1.21
CA GLU A 146 6.35 11.07 -1.01
C GLU A 146 7.25 11.50 0.16
N ASP A 147 7.34 10.72 1.25
CA ASP A 147 8.23 10.97 2.40
C ASP A 147 8.85 9.64 2.86
N GLN A 148 10.05 9.68 3.47
CA GLN A 148 10.87 8.50 3.80
C GLN A 148 11.51 8.57 5.19
N ARG A 149 11.09 9.51 6.03
CA ARG A 149 11.86 9.89 7.23
C ARG A 149 11.92 8.86 8.35
N ASP A 150 11.12 7.79 8.31
CA ASP A 150 11.14 6.72 9.33
C ASP A 150 10.91 5.30 8.79
N ASN A 151 11.13 5.09 7.50
CA ASN A 151 10.87 3.82 6.86
C ASN A 151 12.07 2.87 6.99
N ALA A 152 11.88 1.66 7.51
CA ALA A 152 12.90 0.61 7.51
C ALA A 152 12.96 -0.13 6.17
N GLY A 153 11.84 -0.25 5.47
CA GLY A 153 11.76 -0.81 4.12
C GLY A 153 10.38 -1.37 3.77
N PHE A 154 10.34 -2.14 2.68
CA PHE A 154 9.11 -2.66 2.10
C PHE A 154 9.20 -4.17 1.96
N ALA A 155 8.31 -4.88 2.64
CA ALA A 155 8.01 -6.27 2.33
C ALA A 155 7.15 -6.30 1.06
N VAL A 156 7.64 -6.99 0.04
CA VAL A 156 6.90 -7.26 -1.20
C VAL A 156 6.09 -8.52 -0.97
N GLU A 157 4.77 -8.41 -1.02
CA GLU A 157 3.87 -9.51 -0.75
C GLU A 157 3.08 -9.90 -2.01
N ARG A 158 2.93 -11.22 -2.22
CA ARG A 158 2.22 -11.80 -3.35
C ARG A 158 1.11 -12.75 -2.88
N ALA A 159 -0.04 -12.70 -3.55
CA ALA A 159 -1.08 -13.72 -3.53
C ALA A 159 -1.32 -14.28 -4.94
N THR A 160 -1.72 -15.55 -5.04
CA THR A 160 -2.02 -16.24 -6.31
C THR A 160 -3.48 -16.64 -6.41
N GLY A 161 -4.08 -16.51 -7.60
CA GLY A 161 -5.46 -16.95 -7.87
C GLY A 161 -6.50 -15.98 -7.33
N ASN A 162 -6.78 -16.04 -6.03
CA ASN A 162 -7.65 -15.09 -5.32
C ASN A 162 -6.83 -14.37 -4.23
N ALA A 163 -7.06 -13.08 -4.01
CA ALA A 163 -6.27 -12.20 -3.13
C ALA A 163 -6.38 -12.51 -1.61
N GLY A 164 -6.60 -13.77 -1.22
CA GLY A 164 -6.96 -14.16 0.15
C GLY A 164 -5.80 -14.44 1.10
N VAL A 165 -4.62 -14.83 0.59
CA VAL A 165 -3.43 -15.10 1.42
C VAL A 165 -2.21 -14.51 0.75
N PHE A 166 -1.63 -13.49 1.39
CA PHE A 166 -0.39 -12.85 0.96
C PHE A 166 0.81 -13.53 1.62
N THR A 167 1.86 -13.73 0.83
CA THR A 167 3.15 -14.25 1.28
C THR A 167 4.24 -13.27 0.89
N GLU A 168 5.17 -13.02 1.80
CA GLU A 168 6.34 -12.20 1.50
C GLU A 168 7.24 -12.93 0.50
N VAL A 169 7.50 -12.28 -0.63
CA VAL A 169 8.38 -12.80 -1.70
C VAL A 169 9.74 -12.10 -1.70
N GLY A 170 9.89 -11.01 -0.94
CA GLY A 170 11.15 -10.30 -0.78
C GLY A 170 10.99 -9.06 0.09
N PHE A 171 12.12 -8.48 0.51
CA PHE A 171 12.17 -7.24 1.28
C PHE A 171 13.17 -6.28 0.63
N VAL A 172 12.77 -5.02 0.49
CA VAL A 172 13.63 -3.94 -0.01
C VAL A 172 13.83 -2.92 1.09
N ALA A 173 15.06 -2.83 1.60
CA ALA A 173 15.41 -1.85 2.63
C ALA A 173 15.23 -0.42 2.10
N ALA A 174 14.73 0.47 2.95
CA ALA A 174 14.58 1.87 2.58
C ALA A 174 15.96 2.50 2.33
N HIS A 175 16.02 3.47 1.42
CA HIS A 175 17.23 4.25 1.16
C HIS A 175 16.87 5.72 0.97
N ALA A 176 17.84 6.59 1.24
CA ALA A 176 17.63 8.02 1.48
C ALA A 176 16.90 8.77 0.35
N HIS A 177 17.01 8.31 -0.90
CA HIS A 177 16.35 8.91 -2.06
C HIS A 177 16.07 7.89 -3.16
N GLY A 178 15.00 8.12 -3.92
CA GLY A 178 14.76 7.48 -5.20
C GLY A 178 13.56 6.54 -5.23
N ASP A 179 13.26 6.08 -6.43
CA ASP A 179 12.24 5.08 -6.69
C ASP A 179 12.77 3.70 -6.31
N TYR A 180 11.86 2.81 -5.98
CA TYR A 180 12.18 1.46 -5.58
C TYR A 180 11.78 0.48 -6.66
N SER A 181 12.51 -0.64 -6.72
CA SER A 181 12.21 -1.74 -7.61
C SER A 181 12.49 -3.09 -6.96
N TYR A 182 11.71 -4.10 -7.34
CA TYR A 182 11.94 -5.49 -6.97
C TYR A 182 11.54 -6.42 -8.13
N THR A 183 12.27 -7.50 -8.35
CA THR A 183 11.88 -8.54 -9.32
C THR A 183 11.53 -9.83 -8.60
N ASP A 184 10.27 -10.25 -8.69
CA ASP A 184 9.84 -11.56 -8.22
C ASP A 184 10.12 -12.63 -9.27
N TYR A 185 11.30 -13.24 -9.17
CA TYR A 185 11.71 -14.35 -10.05
C TYR A 185 10.92 -15.65 -9.80
N SER A 186 10.22 -15.75 -8.68
CA SER A 186 9.45 -16.94 -8.29
C SER A 186 7.99 -16.89 -8.77
N ALA A 187 7.58 -15.80 -9.43
CA ALA A 187 6.22 -15.55 -9.86
C ALA A 187 5.70 -16.64 -10.82
N PRO A 188 4.62 -17.38 -10.47
CA PRO A 188 4.07 -18.39 -11.35
C PRO A 188 3.39 -17.72 -12.56
N ALA A 189 3.80 -18.13 -13.76
CA ALA A 189 3.35 -17.52 -15.01
C ALA A 189 1.84 -17.72 -15.26
N GLU A 190 1.33 -18.92 -14.97
CA GLU A 190 -0.03 -19.33 -15.35
C GLU A 190 -1.13 -18.85 -14.38
N ALA A 191 -0.78 -18.09 -13.34
CA ALA A 191 -1.72 -17.63 -12.31
C ALA A 191 -1.95 -16.12 -12.38
N THR A 192 -3.16 -15.68 -12.03
CA THR A 192 -3.39 -14.27 -11.70
C THR A 192 -2.65 -13.97 -10.39
N LEU A 193 -1.83 -12.92 -10.39
CA LEU A 193 -1.03 -12.52 -9.25
C LEU A 193 -1.56 -11.19 -8.71
N TYR A 194 -1.60 -11.07 -7.40
CA TYR A 194 -1.86 -9.81 -6.71
C TYR A 194 -0.63 -9.46 -5.91
N TYR A 195 -0.18 -8.22 -6.03
CA TYR A 195 0.90 -7.70 -5.20
C TYR A 195 0.41 -6.54 -4.35
N ARG A 196 1.00 -6.42 -3.17
CA ARG A 196 0.99 -5.23 -2.32
C ARG A 196 2.36 -5.06 -1.70
N LEU A 197 2.65 -3.84 -1.29
CA LEU A 197 3.76 -3.52 -0.41
C LEU A 197 3.22 -3.43 1.01
N ARG A 198 3.94 -4.05 1.95
CA ARG A 198 3.82 -3.80 3.37
C ARG A 198 5.05 -2.99 3.79
N GLN A 199 4.87 -1.69 3.94
CA GLN A 199 5.88 -0.83 4.51
C GLN A 199 6.03 -1.14 5.99
N VAL A 200 7.28 -1.15 6.45
CA VAL A 200 7.66 -1.36 7.84
C VAL A 200 8.49 -0.16 8.27
N ASP A 201 8.02 0.58 9.27
CA ASP A 201 8.76 1.70 9.83
C ASP A 201 9.70 1.22 10.95
N HIS A 202 10.68 2.04 11.35
CA HIS A 202 11.66 1.67 12.38
C HIS A 202 11.05 1.44 13.77
N ASP A 203 9.87 2.00 14.02
CA ASP A 203 9.08 1.77 15.23
C ASP A 203 8.22 0.49 15.18
N GLY A 204 8.23 -0.22 14.05
CA GLY A 204 7.48 -1.44 13.81
C GLY A 204 6.04 -1.22 13.36
N SER A 205 5.62 0.03 13.11
CA SER A 205 4.33 0.30 12.48
C SER A 205 4.34 -0.18 11.02
N GLU A 206 3.14 -0.52 10.53
CA GLU A 206 2.97 -1.14 9.21
C GLU A 206 1.90 -0.43 8.39
N MET A 207 2.16 -0.33 7.10
CA MET A 207 1.21 0.22 6.14
C MET A 207 1.18 -0.56 4.84
N TYR A 208 0.01 -0.65 4.22
CA TYR A 208 -0.16 -1.37 2.96
C TYR A 208 -0.40 -0.42 1.79
N SER A 209 0.21 -0.73 0.65
CA SER A 209 -0.12 -0.09 -0.63
C SER A 209 -1.50 -0.54 -1.13
N SER A 210 -2.00 0.13 -2.17
CA SER A 210 -3.04 -0.44 -3.02
C SER A 210 -2.59 -1.76 -3.65
N LEU A 211 -3.55 -2.62 -3.99
CA LEU A 211 -3.28 -3.85 -4.73
C LEU A 211 -3.00 -3.54 -6.20
N VAL A 212 -2.00 -4.22 -6.76
CA VAL A 212 -1.80 -4.30 -8.21
C VAL A 212 -1.99 -5.74 -8.67
N THR A 213 -2.66 -5.90 -9.80
CA THR A 213 -2.99 -7.21 -10.36
C THR A 213 -2.20 -7.44 -11.63
N VAL A 214 -1.56 -8.61 -11.71
CA VAL A 214 -0.86 -9.07 -12.89
C VAL A 214 -1.62 -10.27 -13.46
N ALA A 215 -2.06 -10.14 -14.70
CA ALA A 215 -2.73 -11.22 -15.42
C ALA A 215 -1.76 -12.37 -15.68
N PRO A 216 -2.26 -13.63 -15.76
CA PRO A 216 -1.46 -14.77 -16.17
C PRO A 216 -0.66 -14.47 -17.43
N GLN A 217 0.63 -14.75 -17.39
CA GLN A 217 1.50 -14.73 -18.55
C GLN A 217 1.53 -16.14 -19.13
N GLN A 218 1.09 -16.31 -20.38
CA GLN A 218 1.47 -17.51 -21.11
C GLN A 218 2.96 -17.42 -21.42
N ARG A 219 3.80 -18.03 -20.57
CA ARG A 219 5.20 -18.22 -20.93
C ARG A 219 5.24 -19.38 -21.91
N ASN A 220 5.28 -19.06 -23.19
CA ASN A 220 5.60 -20.05 -24.21
C ASN A 220 6.98 -20.63 -23.87
N GLU A 221 6.98 -21.85 -23.35
CA GLU A 221 8.20 -22.56 -22.98
C GLU A 221 9.08 -22.70 -24.22
N LEU A 222 10.35 -22.31 -24.10
CA LEU A 222 11.31 -22.51 -25.18
C LEU A 222 11.52 -24.01 -25.40
N THR A 223 10.92 -24.53 -26.47
CA THR A 223 11.07 -25.94 -26.86
C THR A 223 11.89 -26.05 -28.12
N VAL A 224 12.65 -27.15 -28.23
CA VAL A 224 13.45 -27.48 -29.41
C VAL A 224 13.25 -28.96 -29.74
N PHE A 225 12.80 -29.26 -30.95
CA PHE A 225 12.56 -30.64 -31.39
C PHE A 225 12.76 -30.78 -32.91
N PRO A 226 13.07 -31.96 -33.46
CA PRO A 226 13.36 -33.19 -32.74
C PRO A 226 14.71 -33.08 -32.02
N ASN A 227 14.83 -33.78 -30.90
CA ASN A 227 16.09 -34.03 -30.23
C ASN A 227 16.22 -35.56 -30.07
N PRO A 228 17.15 -36.24 -30.77
CA PRO A 228 18.23 -35.69 -31.62
C PRO A 228 17.75 -35.06 -32.94
N ALA A 229 18.49 -34.06 -33.42
CA ALA A 229 18.22 -33.32 -34.65
C ALA A 229 19.17 -33.74 -35.78
N SER A 230 18.68 -33.78 -37.02
CA SER A 230 19.48 -34.12 -38.21
C SER A 230 19.70 -32.91 -39.13
N ALA A 231 18.68 -32.45 -39.86
CA ALA A 231 18.78 -31.32 -40.79
C ALA A 231 18.27 -29.99 -40.21
N SER A 232 17.33 -30.07 -39.27
CA SER A 232 16.64 -28.90 -38.71
C SER A 232 16.03 -29.20 -37.35
N VAL A 233 15.82 -28.16 -36.56
CA VAL A 233 14.98 -28.17 -35.36
C VAL A 233 13.82 -27.19 -35.51
N THR A 234 12.65 -27.54 -35.02
CA THR A 234 11.56 -26.63 -34.69
C THR A 234 11.84 -26.01 -33.33
N VAL A 235 11.88 -24.68 -33.30
CA VAL A 235 12.01 -23.87 -32.10
C VAL A 235 10.65 -23.25 -31.82
N SER A 236 10.11 -23.47 -30.61
CA SER A 236 8.95 -22.69 -30.14
C SER A 236 9.43 -21.58 -29.20
N GLY A 237 9.07 -20.33 -29.45
CA GLY A 237 9.49 -19.20 -28.62
C GLY A 237 9.06 -17.84 -29.18
N SER A 238 9.48 -16.76 -28.53
CA SER A 238 9.30 -15.39 -29.03
C SER A 238 10.53 -14.55 -28.72
N GLY A 239 11.18 -14.01 -29.75
CA GLY A 239 12.33 -13.12 -29.62
C GLY A 239 13.55 -13.54 -30.45
N ALA A 240 14.67 -12.85 -30.22
CA ALA A 240 15.93 -13.20 -30.84
C ALA A 240 16.50 -14.48 -30.21
N TYR A 241 16.96 -15.40 -31.06
CA TYR A 241 17.62 -16.62 -30.64
C TYR A 241 19.09 -16.63 -31.01
N VAL A 242 19.88 -17.35 -30.22
CA VAL A 242 21.26 -17.74 -30.52
C VAL A 242 21.45 -19.22 -30.24
N ILE A 243 22.22 -19.90 -31.07
CA ILE A 243 22.66 -21.28 -30.84
C ILE A 243 24.15 -21.24 -30.51
N LEU A 244 24.52 -21.86 -29.40
CA LEU A 244 25.89 -21.99 -28.92
C LEU A 244 26.36 -23.44 -29.04
N ASP A 245 27.62 -23.64 -29.42
CA ASP A 245 28.28 -24.95 -29.34
C ASP A 245 28.62 -25.33 -27.89
N GLY A 246 29.20 -26.52 -27.69
CA GLY A 246 29.62 -27.02 -26.38
C GLY A 246 30.69 -26.18 -25.66
N PHE A 247 31.33 -25.23 -26.37
CA PHE A 247 32.31 -24.28 -25.82
C PHE A 247 31.70 -22.89 -25.60
N GLY A 248 30.40 -22.72 -25.81
CA GLY A 248 29.70 -21.44 -25.68
C GLY A 248 29.91 -20.49 -26.86
N ARG A 249 30.50 -20.94 -27.97
CA ARG A 249 30.67 -20.10 -29.17
C ARG A 249 29.38 -20.04 -29.95
N ARG A 250 28.98 -18.85 -30.39
CA ARG A 250 27.79 -18.64 -31.23
C ARG A 250 28.00 -19.25 -32.62
N VAL A 251 27.16 -20.22 -32.97
CA VAL A 251 27.17 -20.92 -34.26
C VAL A 251 25.99 -20.55 -35.16
N ALA A 252 24.88 -20.08 -34.59
CA ALA A 252 23.75 -19.55 -35.34
C ALA A 252 22.99 -18.49 -34.52
N SER A 253 22.19 -17.67 -35.19
CA SER A 253 21.30 -16.70 -34.57
C SER A 253 20.17 -16.32 -35.51
N GLY A 254 19.05 -15.86 -34.96
CA GLY A 254 17.91 -15.37 -35.74
C GLY A 254 16.80 -14.87 -34.83
N THR A 255 15.57 -14.88 -35.32
CA THR A 255 14.35 -14.54 -34.55
C THR A 255 13.36 -15.68 -34.64
N VAL A 256 12.57 -15.89 -33.59
CA VAL A 256 11.45 -16.83 -33.56
C VAL A 256 10.19 -16.11 -33.07
N VAL A 257 9.04 -16.39 -33.69
CA VAL A 257 7.72 -15.99 -33.21
C VAL A 257 6.77 -17.18 -33.35
N GLY A 258 6.32 -17.74 -32.23
CA GLY A 258 5.51 -18.96 -32.26
C GLY A 258 6.40 -20.19 -32.49
N GLN A 259 6.21 -20.89 -33.61
CA GLN A 259 7.02 -22.07 -33.99
C GLN A 259 7.73 -21.85 -35.32
N GLU A 260 9.06 -21.97 -35.33
CA GLU A 260 9.91 -21.72 -36.50
C GLU A 260 10.87 -22.87 -36.74
N ARG A 261 11.16 -23.16 -38.00
CA ARG A 261 12.11 -24.21 -38.39
C ARG A 261 13.49 -23.61 -38.62
N VAL A 262 14.44 -23.99 -37.78
CA VAL A 262 15.84 -23.57 -37.85
C VAL A 262 16.68 -24.68 -38.49
N ALA A 263 17.39 -24.34 -39.57
CA ALA A 263 18.31 -25.27 -40.22
C ALA A 263 19.56 -25.48 -39.35
N VAL A 264 19.93 -26.75 -39.12
CA VAL A 264 21.13 -27.14 -38.36
C VAL A 264 21.97 -28.17 -39.13
N ALA A 265 21.67 -28.41 -40.40
CA ALA A 265 22.33 -29.42 -41.24
C ALA A 265 23.86 -29.21 -41.32
N ASP A 266 24.29 -27.94 -41.36
CA ASP A 266 25.71 -27.57 -41.49
C ASP A 266 26.46 -27.59 -40.15
N LEU A 267 25.78 -27.85 -39.04
CA LEU A 267 26.41 -27.95 -37.73
C LEU A 267 27.02 -29.35 -37.53
N PRO A 268 28.26 -29.45 -37.01
CA PRO A 268 28.84 -30.73 -36.62
C PRO A 268 27.99 -31.48 -35.60
N ALA A 269 28.09 -32.81 -35.57
CA ALA A 269 27.46 -33.61 -34.51
C ALA A 269 27.97 -33.18 -33.12
N GLY A 270 27.06 -33.05 -32.16
CA GLY A 270 27.38 -32.54 -30.82
C GLY A 270 26.18 -32.01 -30.05
N THR A 271 26.44 -31.47 -28.87
CA THR A 271 25.43 -30.82 -28.02
C THR A 271 25.44 -29.31 -28.24
N TYR A 272 24.25 -28.73 -28.38
CA TYR A 272 24.05 -27.31 -28.60
C TYR A 272 23.11 -26.73 -27.56
N THR A 273 23.36 -25.48 -27.18
CA THR A 273 22.44 -24.70 -26.33
C THR A 273 21.75 -23.67 -27.20
N LEU A 274 20.42 -23.77 -27.29
CA LEU A 274 19.57 -22.75 -27.90
C LEU A 274 19.15 -21.79 -26.80
N MET A 275 19.40 -20.50 -27.00
CA MET A 275 18.92 -19.45 -26.11
C MET A 275 17.95 -18.55 -26.84
N VAL A 276 16.83 -18.21 -26.22
CA VAL A 276 15.89 -17.18 -26.67
C VAL A 276 15.64 -16.26 -25.49
N ASN A 277 16.02 -14.99 -25.62
CA ASN A 277 16.08 -14.04 -24.50
C ASN A 277 16.92 -14.62 -23.33
N GLN A 278 16.33 -14.86 -22.14
CA GLN A 278 17.03 -15.50 -21.01
C GLN A 278 16.67 -16.99 -20.80
N GLN A 279 15.88 -17.61 -21.69
CA GLN A 279 15.62 -19.05 -21.65
C GLN A 279 16.69 -19.78 -22.43
N ALA A 280 17.11 -20.95 -21.92
CA ALA A 280 18.03 -21.83 -22.60
C ALA A 280 17.48 -23.26 -22.58
N THR A 281 17.60 -23.95 -23.72
CA THR A 281 17.32 -25.38 -23.84
C THR A 281 18.44 -26.04 -24.64
N ARG A 282 18.57 -27.37 -24.51
CA ARG A 282 19.64 -28.12 -25.16
C ARG A 282 19.07 -29.10 -26.18
N PHE A 283 19.78 -29.27 -27.29
CA PHE A 283 19.51 -30.34 -28.24
C PHE A 283 20.82 -31.00 -28.69
N VAL A 284 20.71 -32.25 -29.17
CA VAL A 284 21.81 -33.01 -29.75
C VAL A 284 21.66 -33.01 -31.27
N LYS A 285 22.72 -32.65 -32.00
CA LYS A 285 22.84 -32.81 -33.45
C LYS A 285 23.51 -34.15 -33.74
N GLN A 286 22.91 -34.94 -34.63
CA GLN A 286 23.46 -36.18 -35.18
C GLN A 286 23.72 -36.03 -36.67
#